data_AF-A0A6C0JR35-F1
#
_entry.id   AF-A0A6C0JR35-F1
#
_cell.length_a   1.000
_cell.length_b   1.000
_cell.length_c   1.000
_cell.angle_alpha   90.00
_cell.angle_beta   90.00
_cell.angle_gamma   90.00
#
_symmetry.space_group_name_H-M   'P 1'
#
loop_
_entity.id
_entity.type
_entity.pdbx_description
1 polymer ?
#
loop_
_entity_poly.entity_id
_entity_poly.type
_entity_poly.pdbx_seq_one_letter_code
_entity_poly.pdbx_strand_id
1 'polypeptide(L)'
;MADKASKELKGKLGDLSSKANEKLDSLFKINTIFFEKITSGWTSYEIILNILFILLLLLIGFIIYWDLINRKALKTSRCKKQKDLYDKNNGVYKVNVKTKSGDKLFNIQYDFKNKKHYLNCDGVCIGGEENQTFPNIPIRNLESEKDENLELPCSCDKKYSYNNYESVIEGEPGIIRYMKDNESLDFFDSMKYNA
;
A
#
# COMPACT_ATOMS: atom_id res chain seq x y z
N MET A 1 -20.62 -67.34 5.34
CA MET A 1 -19.37 -66.75 4.82
C MET A 1 -19.05 -65.37 5.43
N ALA A 2 -20.02 -64.50 5.69
CA ALA A 2 -19.80 -63.15 6.25
C ALA A 2 -19.14 -63.11 7.64
N ASP A 3 -19.44 -64.07 8.53
CA ASP A 3 -18.93 -64.09 9.90
C ASP A 3 -17.41 -64.38 9.98
N LYS A 4 -16.90 -65.20 9.07
CA LYS A 4 -15.46 -65.51 8.97
C LYS A 4 -14.65 -64.29 8.52
N ALA A 5 -15.18 -63.51 7.57
CA ALA A 5 -14.56 -62.28 7.08
C ALA A 5 -14.54 -61.18 8.15
N SER A 6 -15.61 -61.04 8.93
CA SER A 6 -15.69 -60.07 10.05
C SER A 6 -14.67 -60.37 11.16
N LYS A 7 -14.50 -61.65 11.51
CA LYS A 7 -13.53 -62.08 12.52
C LYS A 7 -12.08 -61.86 12.07
N GLU A 8 -11.79 -62.10 10.79
CA GLU A 8 -10.47 -61.86 10.20
C GLU A 8 -10.13 -60.36 10.11
N LEU A 9 -11.12 -59.52 9.80
CA LEU A 9 -10.96 -58.05 9.78
C LEU A 9 -10.69 -57.48 11.17
N LYS A 10 -11.41 -57.94 12.21
CA LYS A 10 -11.16 -57.54 13.60
C LYS A 10 -9.78 -57.97 14.09
N GLY A 11 -9.32 -59.16 13.71
CA GLY A 11 -7.97 -59.63 14.01
C GLY A 11 -6.87 -58.76 13.37
N LYS A 12 -7.03 -58.42 12.08
CA LYS A 12 -6.09 -57.53 11.38
C LYS A 12 -6.09 -56.10 11.94
N LEU A 13 -7.24 -55.58 12.36
CA LEU A 13 -7.35 -54.26 12.99
C LEU A 13 -6.67 -54.22 14.37
N GLY A 14 -6.80 -55.31 15.15
CA GLY A 14 -6.12 -55.46 16.44
C GLY A 14 -4.60 -55.51 16.30
N ASP A 15 -4.09 -56.25 15.31
CA ASP A 15 -2.65 -56.34 15.02
C ASP A 15 -2.06 -54.99 14.54
N LEU A 16 -2.80 -54.25 13.71
CA LEU A 16 -2.42 -52.90 13.27
C LEU A 16 -2.35 -51.89 14.43
N SER A 17 -3.33 -51.94 15.35
CA SER A 17 -3.35 -51.10 16.55
C SER A 17 -2.18 -51.41 17.50
N SER A 18 -1.88 -52.71 17.69
CA SER A 18 -0.74 -53.14 18.50
C SER A 18 0.60 -52.66 17.93
N LYS A 19 0.80 -52.80 16.62
CA LYS A 19 2.02 -52.32 15.94
C LYS A 19 2.17 -50.80 15.97
N ALA A 20 1.05 -50.06 15.90
CA ALA A 20 1.09 -48.61 16.01
C ALA A 20 1.52 -48.16 17.42
N ASN A 21 0.98 -48.80 18.47
CA ASN A 21 1.34 -48.50 19.86
C ASN A 21 2.79 -48.88 20.18
N GLU A 22 3.29 -50.00 19.66
CA GLU A 22 4.70 -50.41 19.82
C GLU A 22 5.65 -49.39 19.16
N LYS A 23 5.30 -48.88 17.98
CA LYS A 23 6.08 -47.85 17.28
C LYS A 23 6.06 -46.52 18.04
N LEU A 24 4.91 -46.14 18.59
CA LEU A 24 4.75 -44.94 19.42
C LEU A 24 5.58 -45.02 20.71
N ASP A 25 5.55 -46.17 21.39
CA ASP A 25 6.35 -46.44 22.59
C ASP A 25 7.86 -46.39 22.28
N SER A 26 8.28 -46.93 21.13
CA SER A 26 9.68 -46.83 20.68
C SER A 26 10.12 -45.39 20.42
N LEU A 27 9.26 -44.55 19.81
CA LEU A 27 9.54 -43.14 19.55
C LEU A 27 9.63 -42.34 20.86
N PHE A 28 8.74 -42.60 21.81
CA PHE A 28 8.81 -42.00 23.14
C PHE A 28 10.09 -42.40 23.87
N LYS A 29 10.48 -43.69 23.86
CA LYS A 29 11.72 -44.18 24.48
C LYS A 29 12.98 -43.54 23.87
N ILE A 30 13.02 -43.39 22.55
CA ILE A 30 14.15 -42.72 21.88
C ILE A 30 14.23 -41.25 22.32
N ASN A 31 13.09 -40.57 22.41
CA ASN A 31 13.03 -39.18 22.83
C ASN A 31 13.48 -39.02 24.29
N THR A 32 13.02 -39.88 25.19
CA THR A 32 13.41 -39.82 26.61
C THR A 32 14.89 -40.10 26.82
N ILE A 33 15.46 -41.12 26.14
CA ILE A 33 16.90 -41.43 26.21
C ILE A 33 17.73 -40.28 25.65
N PHE A 34 17.28 -39.64 24.56
CA PHE A 34 17.96 -38.50 23.97
C PHE A 34 17.94 -37.28 24.90
N PHE A 35 16.79 -36.96 25.48
CA PHE A 35 16.66 -35.88 26.47
C PHE A 35 17.52 -36.16 27.70
N GLU A 36 17.47 -37.37 28.25
CA GLU A 36 18.25 -37.79 29.42
C GLU A 36 19.77 -37.71 29.15
N LYS A 37 20.21 -38.04 27.93
CA LYS A 37 21.62 -37.95 27.54
C LYS A 37 22.08 -36.50 27.26
N ILE A 38 21.17 -35.61 26.86
CA ILE A 38 21.48 -34.18 26.69
C ILE A 38 21.51 -33.46 28.04
N THR A 39 20.64 -33.86 28.97
CA THR A 39 20.55 -33.24 30.29
C THR A 39 21.44 -33.93 31.32
N SER A 40 22.07 -35.07 30.99
CA SER A 40 22.98 -35.77 31.90
C SER A 40 24.18 -34.90 32.23
N GLY A 41 24.28 -34.49 33.49
CA GLY A 41 25.36 -33.64 34.00
C GLY A 41 25.06 -32.15 34.03
N TRP A 42 23.85 -31.73 33.63
CA TRP A 42 23.44 -30.32 33.73
C TRP A 42 22.58 -30.10 34.97
N THR A 43 22.81 -29.01 35.68
CA THR A 43 21.93 -28.60 36.77
C THR A 43 20.61 -28.06 36.22
N SER A 44 19.51 -28.18 36.97
CA SER A 44 18.20 -27.66 36.55
C SER A 44 18.25 -26.17 36.21
N TYR A 45 19.13 -25.40 36.87
CA TYR A 45 19.36 -23.99 36.58
C TYR A 45 20.01 -23.75 35.21
N GLU A 46 20.99 -24.57 34.82
CA GLU A 46 21.64 -24.47 33.50
C GLU A 46 20.66 -24.76 32.36
N ILE A 47 19.76 -25.73 32.54
CA ILE A 47 18.71 -26.05 31.55
C ILE A 47 17.77 -24.85 31.37
N ILE A 48 17.28 -24.27 32.48
CA ILE A 48 16.38 -23.12 32.44
C ILE A 48 17.07 -21.90 31.80
N LEU A 49 18.33 -21.65 32.14
CA LEU A 49 19.10 -20.53 31.60
C LEU A 49 19.28 -20.65 30.07
N ASN A 50 19.59 -21.85 29.57
CA ASN A 50 19.73 -22.11 28.15
C ASN A 50 18.41 -21.94 27.39
N ILE A 51 17.30 -22.42 27.96
CA ILE A 51 15.96 -22.22 27.37
C ILE A 51 15.62 -20.72 27.28
N LEU A 52 15.87 -19.96 28.35
CA LEU A 52 15.65 -18.51 28.37
C LEU A 52 16.52 -17.79 27.34
N PHE A 53 17.78 -18.21 27.18
CA PHE A 53 18.68 -17.64 26.19
C PHE A 53 18.20 -17.90 24.75
N ILE A 54 17.74 -19.12 24.46
CA ILE A 54 17.16 -19.46 23.15
C ILE A 54 15.89 -18.63 22.88
N LEU A 55 15.01 -18.48 23.86
CA LEU A 55 13.81 -17.66 23.74
C LEU A 55 14.15 -16.18 23.46
N LEU A 56 15.17 -15.64 24.12
CA LEU A 56 15.65 -14.29 23.88
C LEU A 56 16.14 -14.13 22.44
N LEU A 57 16.92 -15.08 21.92
CA LEU A 57 17.39 -15.06 20.53
C LEU A 57 16.22 -15.12 19.53
N LEU A 58 15.20 -15.94 19.80
CA LEU A 58 14.00 -16.02 18.96
C LEU A 58 13.21 -14.70 18.96
N LEU A 59 13.06 -14.04 20.11
CA LEU A 59 12.40 -12.73 20.22
C LEU A 59 13.14 -11.66 19.43
N ILE A 60 14.47 -11.59 19.56
CA ILE A 60 15.30 -10.65 18.81
C ILE A 60 15.16 -10.91 17.31
N GLY A 61 15.25 -12.18 16.90
CA GLY A 61 15.06 -12.58 15.50
C GLY A 61 13.68 -12.19 14.95
N PHE A 62 12.62 -12.37 15.74
CA PHE A 62 11.27 -11.98 15.37
C PHE A 62 11.12 -10.47 15.17
N ILE A 63 11.67 -9.66 16.09
CA ILE A 63 11.65 -8.19 15.99
C ILE A 63 12.36 -7.74 14.71
N ILE A 64 13.55 -8.27 14.44
CA ILE A 64 14.32 -7.92 13.23
C ILE A 64 13.57 -8.34 11.97
N TYR A 65 13.01 -9.54 11.95
CA TYR A 65 12.23 -10.06 10.82
C TYR A 65 11.01 -9.16 10.53
N TRP A 66 10.28 -8.78 11.57
CA TRP A 66 9.13 -7.90 11.46
C TRP A 66 9.50 -6.51 10.94
N ASP A 67 10.58 -5.90 11.46
CA ASP A 67 11.09 -4.62 11.00
C ASP A 67 11.52 -4.68 9.52
N LEU A 68 12.21 -5.74 9.10
CA LEU A 68 12.62 -5.94 7.71
C LEU A 68 11.42 -6.02 6.76
N ILE A 69 10.36 -6.74 7.14
CA ILE A 69 9.13 -6.82 6.34
C ILE A 69 8.45 -5.47 6.27
N ASN A 70 8.27 -4.79 7.40
CA ASN A 70 7.62 -3.48 7.41
C ASN A 70 8.38 -2.44 6.59
N ARG A 71 9.71 -2.42 6.67
CA ARG A 71 10.52 -1.53 5.83
C ARG A 71 10.37 -1.84 4.35
N LYS A 72 10.32 -3.12 3.97
CA LYS A 72 10.07 -3.53 2.58
C LYS A 72 8.66 -3.13 2.13
N ALA A 73 7.66 -3.35 2.97
CA ALA A 73 6.27 -2.98 2.69
C ALA A 73 6.12 -1.46 2.54
N LEU A 74 6.70 -0.66 3.44
CA LEU A 74 6.68 0.80 3.38
C LEU A 74 7.36 1.31 2.11
N LYS A 75 8.55 0.79 1.75
CA LYS A 75 9.28 1.18 0.54
C LYS A 75 8.56 0.78 -0.76
N THR A 76 7.82 -0.34 -0.74
CA THR A 76 7.17 -0.89 -1.95
C THR A 76 5.73 -0.42 -2.09
N SER A 77 5.09 0.06 -1.03
CA SER A 77 3.69 0.49 -1.08
C SER A 77 3.52 1.73 -1.94
N ARG A 78 2.66 1.61 -2.97
CA ARG A 78 2.32 2.72 -3.87
C ARG A 78 1.67 3.87 -3.11
N CYS A 79 0.84 3.57 -2.11
CA CYS A 79 0.12 4.56 -1.31
C CYS A 79 1.07 5.40 -0.44
N LYS A 80 2.10 4.81 0.19
CA LYS A 80 3.07 5.58 0.99
C LYS A 80 3.94 6.47 0.11
N LYS A 81 4.38 5.94 -1.05
CA LYS A 81 5.17 6.73 -2.01
C LYS A 81 4.38 7.92 -2.55
N GLN A 82 3.10 7.73 -2.85
CA GLN A 82 2.20 8.82 -3.25
C GLN A 82 2.05 9.82 -2.09
N LYS A 83 1.66 9.37 -0.90
CA LYS A 83 1.53 10.23 0.27
C LYS A 83 2.79 11.06 0.55
N ASP A 84 3.97 10.43 0.53
CA ASP A 84 5.24 11.13 0.77
C ASP A 84 5.63 12.09 -0.37
N LEU A 85 5.18 11.87 -1.61
CA LEU A 85 5.38 12.83 -2.70
C LEU A 85 4.56 14.10 -2.49
N TYR A 86 3.37 13.97 -1.91
CA TYR A 86 2.45 15.08 -1.72
C TYR A 86 2.67 15.81 -0.39
N ASP A 87 2.99 15.10 0.70
CA ASP A 87 3.34 15.69 2.00
C ASP A 87 4.60 16.57 1.92
N LYS A 88 5.54 16.27 0.99
CA LYS A 88 6.78 17.04 0.82
C LYS A 88 6.59 18.47 0.33
N ASN A 89 5.46 18.77 -0.30
CA ASN A 89 5.24 20.07 -0.95
C ASN A 89 4.58 21.10 -0.03
N ASN A 90 4.55 20.86 1.29
CA ASN A 90 4.15 21.86 2.28
C ASN A 90 2.75 22.47 2.04
N GLY A 91 1.81 21.65 1.57
CA GLY A 91 0.44 22.08 1.23
C GLY A 91 0.27 22.60 -0.20
N VAL A 92 1.28 22.45 -1.07
CA VAL A 92 1.19 22.78 -2.50
C VAL A 92 0.96 21.53 -3.34
N TYR A 93 -0.16 21.49 -4.05
CA TYR A 93 -0.56 20.34 -4.88
C TYR A 93 -0.66 20.78 -6.34
N LYS A 94 0.08 20.10 -7.23
CA LYS A 94 0.08 20.38 -8.66
C LYS A 94 -0.65 19.28 -9.43
N VAL A 95 -1.53 19.70 -10.32
CA VAL A 95 -2.25 18.84 -11.26
C VAL A 95 -1.88 19.25 -12.67
N ASN A 96 -1.47 18.29 -13.49
CA ASN A 96 -1.13 18.48 -14.88
C ASN A 96 -2.19 17.83 -15.75
N VAL A 97 -2.68 18.57 -16.75
CA VAL A 97 -3.63 18.08 -17.73
C VAL A 97 -2.91 17.89 -19.05
N LYS A 98 -3.13 16.74 -19.69
CA LYS A 98 -2.49 16.34 -20.94
C LYS A 98 -3.50 15.69 -21.89
N THR A 99 -3.19 15.63 -23.17
CA THR A 99 -3.92 14.81 -24.13
C THR A 99 -3.61 13.32 -23.92
N LYS A 100 -4.41 12.42 -24.51
CA LYS A 100 -4.13 10.97 -24.52
C LYS A 100 -2.79 10.63 -25.18
N SER A 101 -2.33 11.47 -26.11
CA SER A 101 -1.04 11.34 -26.79
C SER A 101 0.14 11.79 -25.93
N GLY A 102 -0.11 12.39 -24.77
CA GLY A 102 0.91 12.86 -23.83
C GLY A 102 1.30 14.33 -23.98
N ASP A 103 0.70 15.05 -24.93
CA ASP A 103 0.91 16.49 -25.08
C ASP A 103 0.35 17.23 -23.86
N LYS A 104 1.14 18.10 -23.24
CA LYS A 104 0.71 18.90 -22.09
C LYS A 104 -0.32 19.94 -22.55
N LEU A 105 -1.31 20.24 -21.72
CA LEU A 105 -2.40 21.21 -21.97
C LEU A 105 -2.37 22.41 -21.01
N PHE A 106 -2.37 22.17 -19.70
CA PHE A 106 -2.20 23.20 -18.67
C PHE A 106 -1.90 22.52 -17.35
N ASN A 107 -1.56 23.33 -16.34
CA ASN A 107 -1.49 22.83 -14.99
C ASN A 107 -2.20 23.76 -14.00
N ILE A 108 -2.67 23.14 -12.93
CA ILE A 108 -3.34 23.78 -11.81
C ILE A 108 -2.47 23.55 -10.57
N GLN A 109 -2.16 24.61 -9.84
CA GLN A 109 -1.45 24.53 -8.59
C GLN A 109 -2.33 25.06 -7.47
N TYR A 110 -2.62 24.22 -6.48
CA TYR A 110 -3.33 24.59 -5.26
C TYR A 110 -2.32 24.82 -4.14
N ASP A 111 -2.35 26.00 -3.55
CA ASP A 111 -1.58 26.35 -2.35
C ASP A 111 -2.56 26.50 -1.18
N PHE A 112 -2.71 25.43 -0.41
CA PHE A 112 -3.64 25.41 0.73
C PHE A 112 -3.17 26.29 1.89
N LYS A 113 -1.87 26.55 2.00
CA LYS A 113 -1.31 27.42 3.03
C LYS A 113 -1.71 28.86 2.80
N ASN A 114 -1.59 29.33 1.55
CA ASN A 114 -1.96 30.68 1.16
C ASN A 114 -3.42 30.81 0.69
N LYS A 115 -4.17 29.71 0.66
CA LYS A 115 -5.54 29.60 0.15
C LYS A 115 -5.68 30.15 -1.28
N LYS A 116 -4.71 29.85 -2.13
CA LYS A 116 -4.68 30.31 -3.52
C LYS A 116 -4.62 29.15 -4.49
N HIS A 117 -5.11 29.38 -5.68
CA HIS A 117 -4.89 28.51 -6.81
C HIS A 117 -4.23 29.30 -7.95
N TYR A 118 -3.45 28.62 -8.76
CA TYR A 118 -2.77 29.19 -9.91
C TYR A 118 -3.04 28.31 -11.11
N LEU A 119 -3.47 28.93 -12.20
CA LEU A 119 -3.71 28.28 -13.46
C LEU A 119 -2.66 28.77 -14.45
N ASN A 120 -1.91 27.86 -15.05
CA ASN A 120 -0.84 28.27 -15.94
C ASN A 120 -0.65 27.31 -17.13
N CYS A 121 -0.06 27.86 -18.18
CA CYS A 121 0.28 27.16 -19.41
C CYS A 121 1.72 26.62 -19.37
N ASP A 122 2.34 26.50 -18.18
CA ASP A 122 3.79 26.24 -18.07
C ASP A 122 4.17 24.89 -18.68
N GLY A 123 5.10 24.94 -19.63
CA GLY A 123 5.64 23.75 -20.31
C GLY A 123 4.66 23.06 -21.26
N VAL A 124 3.53 23.71 -21.55
CA VAL A 124 2.50 23.29 -22.52
C VAL A 124 2.81 23.90 -23.87
N CYS A 125 3.07 25.20 -23.87
CA CYS A 125 3.13 26.03 -25.04
C CYS A 125 4.54 26.59 -25.14
N ILE A 126 5.43 25.79 -25.73
CA ILE A 126 6.85 26.12 -25.86
C ILE A 126 7.00 27.07 -27.06
N GLY A 127 6.47 28.28 -26.93
CA GLY A 127 6.56 29.32 -27.95
C GLY A 127 5.73 29.03 -29.20
N GLY A 128 4.79 29.91 -29.49
CA GLY A 128 4.08 29.96 -30.76
C GLY A 128 3.12 31.13 -30.76
N GLU A 129 2.62 31.49 -31.94
CA GLU A 129 1.74 32.65 -32.14
C GLU A 129 0.25 32.25 -32.13
N GLU A 130 -0.05 30.95 -32.00
CA GLU A 130 -1.43 30.45 -32.01
C GLU A 130 -2.08 30.68 -30.66
N ASN A 131 -2.98 31.66 -30.62
CA ASN A 131 -3.79 31.93 -29.44
C ASN A 131 -4.93 30.91 -29.32
N GLN A 132 -4.99 30.24 -28.17
CA GLN A 132 -6.09 29.34 -27.84
C GLN A 132 -6.59 29.60 -26.42
N THR A 133 -7.85 29.31 -26.18
CA THR A 133 -8.45 29.36 -24.86
C THR A 133 -8.91 27.97 -24.48
N PHE A 134 -8.53 27.53 -23.28
CA PHE A 134 -9.07 26.32 -22.67
C PHE A 134 -10.29 26.70 -21.84
N PRO A 135 -11.52 26.34 -22.28
CA PRO A 135 -12.74 26.73 -21.59
C PRO A 135 -13.11 25.75 -20.48
N ASN A 136 -13.95 26.19 -19.54
CA ASN A 136 -14.62 25.35 -18.54
C ASN A 136 -13.68 24.46 -17.71
N ILE A 137 -12.62 25.04 -17.15
CA ILE A 137 -11.71 24.32 -16.26
C ILE A 137 -12.31 24.35 -14.84
N PRO A 138 -12.72 23.19 -14.27
CA PRO A 138 -13.33 23.14 -12.95
C PRO A 138 -12.29 23.38 -11.86
N ILE A 139 -12.51 24.39 -11.03
CA ILE A 139 -11.59 24.81 -9.98
C ILE A 139 -12.37 25.12 -8.70
N ARG A 140 -11.93 24.53 -7.59
CA ARG A 140 -12.35 24.94 -6.26
C ARG A 140 -11.57 26.18 -5.82
N ASN A 141 -12.21 27.32 -5.71
CA ASN A 141 -11.58 28.50 -5.12
C ASN A 141 -11.40 28.29 -3.61
N LEU A 142 -10.13 28.23 -3.16
CA LEU A 142 -9.76 27.97 -1.77
C LEU A 142 -10.06 29.13 -0.81
N GLU A 143 -10.19 30.35 -1.32
CA GLU A 143 -10.50 31.54 -0.52
C GLU A 143 -12.01 31.68 -0.31
N SER A 144 -12.78 31.56 -1.39
CA SER A 144 -14.24 31.71 -1.36
C SER A 144 -14.97 30.41 -0.99
N GLU A 145 -14.27 29.27 -1.00
CA GLU A 145 -14.86 27.93 -0.87
C GLU A 145 -16.02 27.71 -1.85
N LYS A 146 -15.83 28.10 -3.11
CA LYS A 146 -16.82 27.92 -4.19
C LYS A 146 -16.21 27.24 -5.40
N ASP A 147 -17.04 26.52 -6.13
CA ASP A 147 -16.69 25.92 -7.41
C ASP A 147 -16.84 26.97 -8.50
N GLU A 148 -15.79 27.12 -9.30
CA GLU A 148 -15.70 28.09 -10.36
C GLU A 148 -15.22 27.37 -11.63
N ASN A 149 -15.75 27.78 -12.78
CA ASN A 149 -15.26 27.33 -14.07
C ASN A 149 -14.48 28.49 -14.69
N LEU A 150 -13.16 28.32 -14.81
CA LEU A 150 -12.29 29.36 -15.38
C LEU A 150 -11.92 29.03 -16.82
N GLU A 151 -11.64 30.08 -17.57
CA GLU A 151 -11.05 30.00 -18.90
C GLU A 151 -9.58 30.39 -18.83
N LEU A 152 -8.72 29.62 -19.51
CA LEU A 152 -7.29 29.89 -19.57
C LEU A 152 -6.86 30.22 -21.00
N PRO A 153 -6.57 31.49 -21.33
CA PRO A 153 -5.93 31.84 -22.58
C PRO A 153 -4.44 31.45 -22.55
N CYS A 154 -3.99 30.71 -23.55
CA CYS A 154 -2.60 30.30 -23.75
C CYS A 154 -2.18 30.58 -25.20
N SER A 155 -0.90 30.93 -25.40
CA SER A 155 -0.32 31.13 -26.74
C SER A 155 0.67 30.00 -27.03
N CYS A 156 0.41 29.21 -28.08
CA CYS A 156 0.99 27.88 -28.28
C CYS A 156 1.52 27.67 -29.69
N ASP A 157 2.30 26.61 -29.86
CA ASP A 157 2.89 26.18 -31.14
C ASP A 157 1.84 25.63 -32.12
N LYS A 158 0.76 25.03 -31.58
CA LYS A 158 -0.37 24.50 -32.33
C LYS A 158 -1.67 24.64 -31.55
N LYS A 159 -2.78 24.44 -32.25
CA LYS A 159 -4.11 24.36 -31.64
C LYS A 159 -4.33 22.99 -30.99
N TYR A 160 -4.55 23.00 -29.69
CA TYR A 160 -4.90 21.85 -28.88
C TYR A 160 -6.40 21.82 -28.63
N SER A 161 -6.97 20.62 -28.62
CA SER A 161 -8.35 20.41 -28.17
C SER A 161 -8.33 20.00 -26.70
N TYR A 162 -9.04 20.75 -25.86
CA TYR A 162 -9.30 20.37 -24.48
C TYR A 162 -10.74 19.90 -24.33
N ASN A 163 -10.88 18.69 -23.81
CA ASN A 163 -12.14 18.15 -23.34
C ASN A 163 -11.84 17.40 -22.03
N ASN A 164 -12.56 17.75 -20.97
CA ASN A 164 -12.33 17.19 -19.64
C ASN A 164 -12.46 15.64 -19.63
N TYR A 165 -13.35 15.08 -20.45
CA TYR A 165 -13.56 13.63 -20.53
C TYR A 165 -12.48 12.88 -21.31
N GLU A 166 -11.78 13.56 -22.22
CA GLU A 166 -10.77 12.95 -23.08
C GLU A 166 -9.34 13.25 -22.61
N SER A 167 -9.18 14.19 -21.70
CA SER A 167 -7.88 14.59 -21.16
C SER A 167 -7.42 13.64 -20.06
N VAL A 168 -6.10 13.48 -19.98
CA VAL A 168 -5.42 12.75 -18.91
C VAL A 168 -5.05 13.75 -17.83
N ILE A 169 -5.58 13.57 -16.63
CA ILE A 169 -5.32 14.42 -15.46
C ILE A 169 -4.37 13.66 -14.52
N GLU A 170 -3.18 14.21 -14.28
CA GLU A 170 -2.15 13.65 -13.40
C GLU A 170 -1.90 14.57 -12.21
N GLY A 171 -1.89 14.03 -10.99
CA GLY A 171 -1.73 14.81 -9.77
C GLY A 171 -2.32 14.11 -8.56
N GLU A 172 -2.69 14.89 -7.55
CA GLU A 172 -3.27 14.39 -6.31
C GLU A 172 -4.61 13.68 -6.57
N PRO A 173 -4.81 12.42 -6.13
CA PRO A 173 -6.01 11.65 -6.45
C PRO A 173 -7.31 12.33 -6.05
N GLY A 174 -7.31 13.05 -4.92
CA GLY A 174 -8.46 13.82 -4.45
C GLY A 174 -8.87 14.94 -5.40
N ILE A 175 -7.88 15.69 -5.89
CA ILE A 175 -8.11 16.78 -6.86
C ILE A 175 -8.49 16.21 -8.24
N ILE A 176 -7.88 15.09 -8.66
CA ILE A 176 -8.25 14.42 -9.91
C ILE A 176 -9.73 14.03 -9.90
N ARG A 177 -10.21 13.42 -8.81
CA ARG A 177 -11.63 13.04 -8.69
C ARG A 177 -12.55 14.24 -8.77
N TYR A 178 -12.21 15.31 -8.06
CA TYR A 178 -12.94 16.57 -8.16
C TYR A 178 -13.02 17.08 -9.60
N MET A 179 -11.90 17.13 -10.32
CA MET A 179 -11.90 17.64 -11.70
C MET A 179 -12.69 16.76 -12.68
N LYS A 180 -12.81 15.46 -12.43
CA LYS A 180 -13.56 14.55 -13.31
C LYS A 180 -15.06 14.57 -13.06
N ASP A 181 -15.44 14.53 -11.79
CA ASP A 181 -16.81 14.26 -11.39
C ASP A 181 -17.50 15.52 -10.82
N ASN A 182 -16.76 16.61 -10.55
CA ASN A 182 -17.22 17.87 -9.95
C ASN A 182 -17.98 17.74 -8.60
N GLU A 183 -18.08 16.54 -8.04
CA GLU A 183 -18.90 16.26 -6.85
C GLU A 183 -18.07 15.91 -5.61
N SER A 184 -16.85 15.38 -5.76
CA SER A 184 -16.06 14.94 -4.61
C SER A 184 -15.28 16.08 -3.97
N LEU A 185 -15.80 16.65 -2.88
CA LEU A 185 -15.12 17.67 -2.07
C LEU A 185 -14.26 17.08 -0.94
N ASP A 186 -14.31 15.76 -0.71
CA ASP A 186 -13.63 15.05 0.38
C ASP A 186 -12.18 15.48 0.59
N PHE A 187 -11.45 15.70 -0.49
CA PHE A 187 -10.06 16.16 -0.44
C PHE A 187 -9.96 17.57 0.14
N PHE A 188 -10.70 18.53 -0.40
CA PHE A 188 -10.69 19.92 0.04
C PHE A 188 -11.18 20.04 1.49
N ASP A 189 -12.21 19.28 1.86
CA ASP A 189 -12.72 19.23 3.23
C ASP A 189 -11.68 18.66 4.19
N SER A 190 -11.01 17.57 3.83
CA SER A 190 -9.96 16.97 4.66
C SER A 190 -8.77 17.90 4.89
N MET A 191 -8.47 18.77 3.94
CA MET A 191 -7.39 19.76 4.05
C MET A 191 -7.76 20.92 4.97
N LYS A 192 -9.05 21.26 5.11
CA LYS A 192 -9.53 22.29 6.04
C LYS A 192 -9.30 21.92 7.50
N TYR A 193 -9.36 20.64 7.84
CA TYR A 193 -9.15 20.16 9.21
C TYR A 193 -7.68 19.97 9.59
N ASN A 194 -6.77 19.98 8.61
CA ASN A 194 -5.33 19.76 8.81
C ASN A 194 -4.47 21.03 8.59
N ALA A 195 -5.09 22.16 8.26
CA ALA A 195 -4.45 23.47 8.08
C ALA A 195 -4.52 24.31 9.36
#